data_AF-A0A920VA23-F1
#
_entry.id   AF-A0A920VA23-F1
#
_cell.length_a   1.000
_cell.length_b   1.000
_cell.length_c   1.000
_cell.angle_alpha   90.00
_cell.angle_beta   90.00
_cell.angle_gamma   90.00
#
_symmetry.space_group_name_H-M   'P 1'
#
loop_
_entity.id
_entity.type
_entity.pdbx_description
1 polymer ?
#
loop_
_entity_poly.entity_id
_entity_poly.type
_entity_poly.pdbx_seq_one_letter_code
_entity_poly.pdbx_strand_id
1 'polypeptide(L)'
;MLVIQTAPEWFKNWEGIGLIAWQDKNQDGKIQHAPGNAFEPVKPIFTGTVGDQGERSIVNKNNQDNNNEVYIDRDIIVLANPEIANLPPWVIALVAAGALAAALSTAAGLLLVISSAVSHDLIKKTFVTNISEKQELAYARISVFVGCRHCGIIWDIPPRICGSSCRFCFWFGSSNTFPSNTDGYFFKIYEQRGCDYRNAGRAHFYF
;
A
#
# COMPACT_ATOMS: atom_id res chain seq x y z
N MET A 1 17.83 -3.43 25.01
CA MET A 1 17.90 -2.35 26.01
C MET A 1 18.84 -1.30 25.46
N LEU A 2 18.34 -0.10 25.18
CA LEU A 2 19.12 1.02 24.64
C LEU A 2 19.32 2.06 25.77
N VAL A 3 20.45 2.75 25.81
CA VAL A 3 20.68 3.84 26.78
C VAL A 3 20.34 5.16 26.08
N ILE A 4 19.53 6.01 26.70
CA ILE A 4 18.99 7.24 26.07
C ILE A 4 20.12 8.16 25.56
N GLN A 5 21.15 8.37 26.37
CA GLN A 5 22.26 9.28 26.03
C GLN A 5 23.12 8.80 24.85
N THR A 6 23.21 7.48 24.64
CA THR A 6 23.99 6.87 23.56
C THR A 6 23.09 6.25 22.49
N ALA A 7 21.86 6.75 22.36
CA ALA A 7 20.93 6.26 21.34
C ALA A 7 21.55 6.44 19.95
N PRO A 8 21.53 5.39 19.11
CA PRO A 8 22.14 5.41 17.79
C PRO A 8 21.43 6.43 16.88
N GLU A 9 22.16 6.94 15.89
CA GLU A 9 21.69 8.03 15.01
C GLU A 9 20.39 7.69 14.27
N TRP A 10 20.24 6.44 13.80
CA TRP A 10 19.00 5.96 13.18
C TRP A 10 17.80 6.19 14.10
N PHE A 11 17.92 5.88 15.38
CA PHE A 11 16.82 5.99 16.35
C PHE A 11 16.38 7.46 16.50
N LYS A 12 17.34 8.39 16.56
CA LYS A 12 17.07 9.83 16.63
C LYS A 12 16.43 10.37 15.34
N ASN A 13 16.88 9.90 14.18
CA ASN A 13 16.30 10.30 12.89
C ASN A 13 14.82 9.91 12.79
N TRP A 14 14.50 8.67 13.13
CA TRP A 14 13.13 8.15 13.05
C TRP A 14 12.21 8.68 14.16
N GLU A 15 12.75 9.03 15.33
CA GLU A 15 12.06 9.79 16.37
C GLU A 15 11.72 11.22 15.90
N GLY A 16 12.68 11.90 15.25
CA GLY A 16 12.48 13.24 14.68
C GLY A 16 11.34 13.28 13.65
N ILE A 17 11.19 12.22 12.86
CA ILE A 17 10.12 12.07 11.87
C ILE A 17 8.78 11.68 12.55
N GLY A 18 8.78 11.24 13.80
CA GLY A 18 7.59 10.86 14.56
C GLY A 18 7.09 9.45 14.25
N LEU A 19 7.97 8.56 13.79
CA LEU A 19 7.64 7.16 13.50
C LEU A 19 8.14 6.21 14.59
N ILE A 20 8.93 6.73 15.52
CA ILE A 20 9.30 6.11 16.79
C ILE A 20 8.84 7.02 17.92
N ALA A 21 8.23 6.43 18.94
CA ALA A 21 7.96 7.10 20.21
C ALA A 21 8.45 6.20 21.34
N TRP A 22 9.00 6.80 22.37
CA TRP A 22 9.39 6.11 23.58
C TRP A 22 9.06 6.98 24.78
N GLN A 23 8.84 6.35 25.92
CA GLN A 23 8.74 7.03 27.20
C GLN A 23 9.31 6.12 28.29
N ASP A 24 10.27 6.65 29.04
CA ASP A 24 10.86 5.93 30.16
C ASP A 24 9.84 5.81 31.30
N LYS A 25 9.37 4.59 31.57
CA LYS A 25 8.37 4.32 32.63
C LYS A 25 9.01 4.18 34.00
N ASN A 26 10.27 3.74 34.07
CA ASN A 26 10.95 3.36 35.30
C ASN A 26 12.04 4.38 35.72
N GLN A 27 12.26 5.41 34.91
CA GLN A 27 13.22 6.51 35.11
C GLN A 27 14.67 6.01 35.27
N ASP A 28 15.01 4.86 34.68
CA ASP A 28 16.35 4.26 34.74
C ASP A 28 17.31 4.82 33.66
N GLY A 29 16.82 5.71 32.80
CA GLY A 29 17.60 6.32 31.73
C GLY A 29 17.86 5.39 30.54
N LYS A 30 17.13 4.27 30.47
CA LYS A 30 17.22 3.26 29.42
C LYS A 30 15.85 3.00 28.81
N ILE A 31 15.90 2.55 27.56
CA ILE A 31 14.75 2.24 26.75
C ILE A 31 14.64 0.72 26.63
N GLN A 32 13.52 0.18 27.13
CA GLN A 32 13.25 -1.26 27.13
C GLN A 32 12.16 -1.62 26.11
N HIS A 33 12.47 -2.59 25.24
CA HIS A 33 11.51 -3.14 24.30
C HIS A 33 11.06 -4.52 24.79
N ALA A 34 9.76 -4.65 25.06
CA ALA A 34 9.13 -5.87 25.58
C ALA A 34 7.89 -6.21 24.73
N PRO A 35 7.37 -7.45 24.80
CA PRO A 35 6.12 -7.78 24.11
C PRO A 35 4.94 -6.97 24.70
N GLY A 36 4.11 -6.40 23.83
CA GLY A 36 2.94 -5.59 24.21
C GLY A 36 2.96 -4.19 23.59
N ASN A 37 1.86 -3.45 23.72
CA ASN A 37 1.76 -2.09 23.20
C ASN A 37 2.32 -1.10 24.24
N ALA A 38 3.29 -0.28 23.88
CA ALA A 38 3.85 0.71 24.83
C ALA A 38 2.79 1.74 25.29
N PHE A 39 1.89 2.12 24.39
CA PHE A 39 0.92 3.20 24.58
C PHE A 39 -0.52 2.79 24.28
N GLU A 40 -1.46 3.50 24.91
CA GLU A 40 -2.89 3.44 24.63
C GLU A 40 -3.44 4.85 24.37
N PRO A 41 -3.90 5.16 23.14
CA PRO A 41 -3.95 4.31 21.94
C PRO A 41 -2.56 3.92 21.40
N VAL A 42 -2.49 2.87 20.57
CA VAL A 42 -1.22 2.28 20.11
C VAL A 42 -0.37 3.27 19.28
N LYS A 43 -0.99 4.09 18.44
CA LYS A 43 -0.27 5.08 17.62
C LYS A 43 -0.04 6.36 18.43
N PRO A 44 1.21 6.84 18.57
CA PRO A 44 1.53 8.03 19.35
C PRO A 44 0.98 9.29 18.67
N ILE A 45 0.44 10.20 19.50
CA ILE A 45 0.00 11.53 19.11
C ILE A 45 0.97 12.52 19.76
N PHE A 46 1.82 13.15 18.95
CA PHE A 46 2.84 14.06 19.42
C PHE A 46 2.29 15.49 19.58
N THR A 47 2.64 16.14 20.69
CA THR A 47 2.26 17.53 20.97
C THR A 47 3.25 18.55 20.38
N GLY A 48 4.43 18.08 19.93
CA GLY A 48 5.47 18.91 19.32
C GLY A 48 6.47 19.53 20.30
N THR A 49 6.31 19.27 21.60
CA THR A 49 7.27 19.63 22.65
C THR A 49 8.22 18.47 22.94
N VAL A 50 9.41 18.80 23.44
CA VAL A 50 10.37 17.82 23.95
C VAL A 50 10.14 17.68 25.45
N GLY A 51 10.06 16.45 25.95
CA GLY A 51 9.94 16.09 27.36
C GLY A 51 11.28 16.15 28.09
N ASP A 52 11.23 15.99 29.41
CA ASP A 52 12.37 16.25 30.31
C ASP A 52 13.59 15.33 30.07
N GLN A 53 13.37 14.16 29.48
CA GLN A 53 14.41 13.18 29.15
C GLN A 53 14.88 13.23 27.69
N GLY A 54 14.44 14.24 26.93
CA GLY A 54 14.74 14.36 25.49
C GLY A 54 13.77 13.58 24.59
N GLU A 55 12.79 12.88 25.16
CA GLU A 55 11.70 12.21 24.45
C GLU A 55 10.74 13.22 23.81
N ARG A 56 10.08 12.86 22.70
CA ARG A 56 8.97 13.67 22.19
C ARG A 56 7.74 13.49 23.07
N SER A 57 7.19 14.60 23.58
CA SER A 57 6.00 14.55 24.43
C SER A 57 4.80 14.02 23.64
N ILE A 58 4.23 12.92 24.15
CA ILE A 58 3.05 12.24 23.62
C ILE A 58 1.85 12.50 24.53
N VAL A 59 0.66 12.60 23.94
CA VAL A 59 -0.61 12.72 24.70
C VAL A 59 -1.08 11.35 25.23
N ASN A 60 -0.56 10.27 24.66
CA ASN A 60 -1.03 8.91 24.91
C ASN A 60 -0.74 8.47 26.34
N LYS A 61 -1.60 7.61 26.88
CA LYS A 61 -1.37 7.00 28.19
C LYS A 61 -0.39 5.84 28.06
N ASN A 62 0.51 5.71 29.02
CA ASN A 62 1.35 4.54 29.14
C ASN A 62 0.52 3.33 29.55
N ASN A 63 0.66 2.23 28.83
CA ASN A 63 0.10 0.95 29.25
C ASN A 63 0.94 0.43 30.43
N GLN A 64 0.37 0.28 31.62
CA GLN A 64 1.10 -0.19 32.81
C GLN A 64 1.13 -1.72 32.93
N ASP A 65 0.41 -2.44 32.09
CA ASP A 65 0.33 -3.91 32.11
C ASP A 65 1.57 -4.56 31.47
N ASN A 66 2.38 -3.77 30.75
CA ASN A 66 3.60 -4.24 30.11
C ASN A 66 4.82 -3.36 30.40
N ASN A 67 5.98 -4.01 30.31
CA ASN A 67 7.28 -3.36 30.43
C ASN A 67 7.75 -2.77 29.08
N ASN A 68 6.89 -2.65 28.07
CA ASN A 68 7.29 -2.13 26.77
C ASN A 68 7.25 -0.61 26.80
N GLU A 69 8.37 0.04 26.50
CA GLU A 69 8.52 1.50 26.57
C GLU A 69 8.68 2.12 25.18
N VAL A 70 8.73 1.30 24.13
CA VAL A 70 8.95 1.76 22.75
C VAL A 70 7.81 1.36 21.84
N TYR A 71 7.33 2.35 21.10
CA TYR A 71 6.54 2.17 19.91
C TYR A 71 7.41 2.38 18.66
N ILE A 72 7.44 1.37 17.80
CA ILE A 72 8.06 1.44 16.48
C ILE A 72 6.95 1.16 15.46
N ASP A 73 6.77 2.06 14.50
CA ASP A 73 5.81 1.81 13.42
C ASP A 73 6.28 0.59 12.59
N ARG A 74 5.36 -0.34 12.30
CA ARG A 74 5.67 -1.55 11.54
C ARG A 74 6.03 -1.21 10.09
N ASP A 75 5.47 -0.13 9.56
CA ASP A 75 5.64 0.24 8.16
C ASP A 75 7.05 0.81 7.88
N ILE A 76 7.78 1.24 8.92
CA ILE A 76 9.14 1.78 8.77
C ILE A 76 10.24 0.74 8.93
N ILE A 77 9.94 -0.44 9.48
CA ILE A 77 10.98 -1.39 9.88
C ILE A 77 11.85 -1.83 8.70
N VAL A 78 11.24 -1.93 7.51
CA VAL A 78 11.94 -2.31 6.28
C VAL A 78 12.88 -1.21 5.80
N LEU A 79 12.51 0.06 5.99
CA LEU A 79 13.33 1.22 5.61
C LEU A 79 14.42 1.53 6.64
N ALA A 80 14.15 1.26 7.92
CA ALA A 80 15.09 1.47 9.01
C ALA A 80 16.15 0.34 9.08
N ASN A 81 15.85 -0.87 8.63
CA ASN A 81 16.74 -2.03 8.77
C ASN A 81 18.15 -1.83 8.14
N PRO A 82 18.30 -1.21 6.95
CA PRO A 82 19.62 -0.86 6.42
C PRO A 82 20.43 0.08 7.32
N GLU A 83 19.78 1.03 7.99
CA GLU A 83 20.43 1.95 8.94
C GLU A 83 20.79 1.23 10.24
N ILE A 84 19.93 0.34 10.74
CA ILE A 84 20.20 -0.49 11.92
C ILE A 84 21.41 -1.40 11.69
N ALA A 85 21.59 -1.89 10.46
CA ALA A 85 22.72 -2.74 10.07
C ALA A 85 24.03 -1.95 9.79
N ASN A 86 24.05 -0.63 9.99
CA ASN A 86 25.19 0.25 9.67
C ASN A 86 25.69 0.08 8.22
N LEU A 87 24.78 -0.08 7.26
CA LEU A 87 25.14 -0.20 5.85
C LEU A 87 25.58 1.15 5.27
N PRO A 88 26.45 1.15 4.24
CA PRO A 88 26.87 2.37 3.57
C PRO A 88 25.68 3.19 3.03
N PRO A 89 25.75 4.54 3.01
CA PRO A 89 24.65 5.40 2.56
C PRO A 89 24.14 5.11 1.15
N TRP A 90 25.01 4.65 0.24
CA TRP A 90 24.61 4.29 -1.12
C TRP A 90 23.69 3.06 -1.16
N VAL A 91 23.84 2.11 -0.23
CA VAL A 91 22.95 0.94 -0.13
C VAL A 91 21.57 1.37 0.34
N ILE A 92 21.51 2.25 1.34
CA ILE A 92 20.26 2.82 1.87
C ILE A 92 19.52 3.55 0.75
N ALA A 93 20.25 4.35 -0.04
CA ALA A 93 19.70 5.04 -1.20
C ALA A 93 19.17 4.07 -2.27
N LEU A 94 19.87 2.96 -2.54
CA LEU A 94 19.41 1.93 -3.49
C LEU A 94 18.13 1.22 -3.01
N VAL A 95 18.05 0.89 -1.72
CA VAL A 95 16.85 0.26 -1.13
C VAL A 95 15.66 1.23 -1.19
N ALA A 96 15.86 2.49 -0.80
CA ALA A 96 14.83 3.52 -0.87
C ALA A 96 14.37 3.76 -2.33
N ALA A 97 15.31 3.85 -3.27
CA ALA A 97 15.00 3.99 -4.69
C ALA A 97 14.25 2.78 -5.25
N GLY A 98 14.61 1.55 -4.83
CA GLY A 98 13.91 0.33 -5.21
C GLY A 98 12.46 0.29 -4.70
N ALA A 99 12.23 0.70 -3.45
CA ALA A 99 10.88 0.80 -2.89
C ALA A 99 10.02 1.83 -3.63
N LEU A 100 10.59 3.00 -3.95
CA LEU A 100 9.92 4.03 -4.76
C LEU A 100 9.60 3.51 -6.17
N ALA A 101 10.56 2.85 -6.82
CA ALA A 101 10.40 2.29 -8.16
C ALA A 101 9.31 1.22 -8.21
N ALA A 102 9.24 0.33 -7.20
CA ALA A 102 8.20 -0.69 -7.11
C ALA A 102 6.79 -0.08 -6.95
N ALA A 103 6.66 0.95 -6.10
CA ALA A 103 5.40 1.68 -5.93
C ALA A 103 4.98 2.37 -7.25
N LEU A 104 5.90 3.07 -7.91
CA LEU A 104 5.64 3.77 -9.17
C LEU A 104 5.32 2.81 -10.32
N SER A 105 5.99 1.66 -10.40
CA SER A 105 5.72 0.65 -11.44
C SER A 105 4.30 0.08 -11.31
N THR A 106 3.84 -0.13 -10.07
CA THR A 106 2.49 -0.62 -9.82
C THR A 106 1.46 0.45 -10.17
N ALA A 107 1.68 1.69 -9.74
CA ALA A 107 0.81 2.82 -10.06
C ALA A 107 0.71 3.06 -11.57
N ALA A 108 1.85 3.09 -12.28
CA ALA A 108 1.90 3.32 -13.72
C ALA A 108 1.18 2.20 -14.50
N GLY A 109 1.38 0.93 -14.11
CA GLY A 109 0.71 -0.20 -14.73
C GLY A 109 -0.82 -0.11 -14.60
N LEU A 110 -1.32 0.16 -13.38
CA LEU A 110 -2.76 0.29 -13.14
C LEU A 110 -3.37 1.51 -13.87
N LEU A 111 -2.66 2.63 -13.91
CA LEU A 111 -3.11 3.81 -14.66
C LEU A 111 -3.22 3.54 -16.17
N LEU A 112 -2.28 2.76 -16.74
CA LEU A 112 -2.35 2.35 -18.13
C LEU A 112 -3.58 1.48 -18.41
N VAL A 113 -3.90 0.53 -17.53
CA VAL A 113 -5.07 -0.36 -17.66
C VAL A 113 -6.38 0.43 -17.59
N ILE A 114 -6.50 1.35 -16.63
CA ILE A 114 -7.68 2.21 -16.51
C ILE A 114 -7.82 3.09 -17.76
N SER A 115 -6.70 3.66 -18.23
CA SER A 115 -6.68 4.51 -19.40
C SER A 115 -7.13 3.78 -20.67
N SER A 116 -6.70 2.54 -20.89
CA SER A 116 -7.16 1.74 -22.04
C SER A 116 -8.62 1.33 -21.91
N ALA A 117 -9.07 0.95 -20.72
CA ALA A 117 -10.47 0.58 -20.49
C ALA A 117 -11.43 1.75 -20.76
N VAL A 118 -11.06 2.98 -20.35
CA VAL A 118 -11.90 4.17 -20.59
C VAL A 118 -11.86 4.60 -22.07
N SER A 119 -10.68 4.70 -22.67
CA SER A 119 -10.57 5.21 -24.05
C SER A 119 -11.08 4.22 -25.10
N HIS A 120 -10.60 2.98 -25.04
CA HIS A 120 -10.86 1.98 -26.06
C HIS A 120 -12.17 1.22 -25.82
N ASP A 121 -12.42 0.78 -24.58
CA ASP A 121 -13.60 -0.04 -24.31
C ASP A 121 -14.85 0.80 -24.03
N LEU A 122 -14.77 1.83 -23.19
CA LEU A 122 -15.93 2.66 -22.89
C LEU A 122 -16.26 3.63 -24.04
N ILE A 123 -15.31 4.49 -24.44
CA ILE A 123 -15.61 5.55 -25.41
C ILE A 123 -15.73 4.97 -26.83
N LYS A 124 -14.73 4.23 -27.31
CA LYS A 124 -14.68 3.78 -28.71
C LYS A 124 -15.62 2.60 -29.00
N LYS A 125 -15.74 1.60 -28.13
CA LYS A 125 -16.68 0.47 -28.36
C LYS A 125 -18.13 0.77 -27.95
N THR A 126 -18.38 1.52 -26.87
CA THR A 126 -19.75 1.72 -26.36
C THR A 126 -20.40 3.02 -26.84
N PHE A 127 -19.73 4.17 -26.76
CA PHE A 127 -20.39 5.47 -26.99
C PHE A 127 -20.24 6.01 -28.42
N VAL A 128 -19.05 5.96 -29.00
CA VAL A 128 -18.78 6.57 -30.31
C VAL A 128 -17.87 5.65 -31.11
N THR A 129 -18.47 4.89 -32.03
CA THR A 129 -17.80 3.80 -32.77
C THR A 129 -16.84 4.28 -33.87
N ASN A 130 -16.71 5.60 -34.08
CA ASN A 130 -15.93 6.16 -35.19
C ASN A 130 -15.01 7.31 -34.71
N ILE A 131 -13.98 6.94 -33.92
CA ILE A 131 -12.99 7.89 -33.37
C ILE A 131 -11.62 7.62 -33.98
N SER A 132 -10.90 8.70 -34.31
CA SER A 132 -9.51 8.67 -34.77
C SER A 132 -8.53 8.34 -33.63
N GLU A 133 -7.44 7.63 -33.92
CA GLU A 133 -6.39 7.25 -32.95
C GLU A 133 -5.83 8.46 -32.16
N LYS A 134 -5.71 9.63 -32.82
CA LYS A 134 -5.24 10.86 -32.16
C LYS A 134 -6.20 11.34 -31.07
N GLN A 135 -7.50 11.22 -31.32
CA GLN A 135 -8.54 11.60 -30.35
C GLN A 135 -8.63 10.58 -29.22
N GLU A 136 -8.49 9.29 -29.54
CA GLU A 136 -8.43 8.21 -28.55
C GLU A 136 -7.29 8.41 -27.54
N LEU A 137 -6.09 8.74 -28.03
CA LEU A 137 -4.93 9.09 -27.19
C LEU A 137 -5.19 10.34 -26.33
N ALA A 138 -5.95 11.31 -26.82
CA ALA A 138 -6.31 12.48 -26.04
C ALA A 138 -7.26 12.12 -24.89
N TYR A 139 -8.29 11.32 -25.15
CA TYR A 139 -9.22 10.85 -24.12
C TYR A 139 -8.53 9.97 -23.07
N ALA A 140 -7.62 9.09 -23.50
CA ALA A 140 -6.77 8.29 -22.61
C ALA A 140 -6.02 9.18 -21.61
N ARG A 141 -5.31 10.20 -22.10
CA ARG A 141 -4.55 11.14 -21.24
C ARG A 141 -5.46 11.91 -20.29
N ILE A 142 -6.60 12.41 -20.77
CA ILE A 142 -7.58 13.12 -19.93
C ILE A 142 -8.08 12.21 -18.81
N SER A 143 -8.37 10.94 -19.10
CA SER A 143 -8.82 9.98 -18.08
C SER A 143 -7.79 9.77 -16.96
N VAL A 144 -6.50 9.69 -17.31
CA VAL A 144 -5.40 9.60 -16.33
C VAL A 144 -5.32 10.87 -15.48
N PHE A 145 -5.41 12.05 -16.08
CA PHE A 145 -5.40 13.32 -15.33
C PHE A 145 -6.57 13.43 -14.35
N VAL A 146 -7.77 13.03 -14.77
CA VAL A 146 -8.96 13.03 -13.90
C VAL A 146 -8.78 12.02 -12.76
N GLY A 147 -8.27 10.82 -13.04
CA GLY A 147 -7.97 9.80 -12.05
C GLY A 147 -6.96 10.28 -11.01
N CYS A 148 -5.81 10.80 -11.45
CA CYS A 148 -4.78 11.35 -10.56
C CYS A 148 -5.32 12.49 -9.69
N ARG A 149 -6.16 13.38 -10.24
CA ARG A 149 -6.77 14.47 -9.47
C ARG A 149 -7.69 13.94 -8.36
N HIS A 150 -8.52 12.94 -8.64
CA HIS A 150 -9.38 12.33 -7.62
C HIS A 150 -8.55 11.59 -6.55
N CYS A 151 -7.51 10.85 -6.95
CA CYS A 151 -6.60 10.22 -6.00
C CYS A 151 -5.90 11.23 -5.09
N GLY A 152 -5.46 12.37 -5.63
CA GLY A 152 -4.82 13.43 -4.84
C GLY A 152 -5.74 14.04 -3.79
N ILE A 153 -7.05 14.16 -4.08
CA ILE A 153 -8.05 14.67 -3.12
C ILE A 153 -8.28 13.68 -1.97
N ILE A 154 -8.15 12.38 -2.22
CA ILE A 154 -8.48 11.30 -1.28
C ILE A 154 -7.23 10.76 -0.54
N TRP A 155 -6.11 11.50 -0.57
CA TRP A 155 -4.82 11.03 -0.07
C TRP A 155 -4.77 10.77 1.46
N ASP A 156 -5.60 11.44 2.25
CA ASP A 156 -5.52 11.42 3.74
C ASP A 156 -6.05 10.12 4.39
N ILE A 157 -6.16 9.03 3.64
CA ILE A 157 -6.64 7.74 4.16
C ILE A 157 -5.47 6.96 4.78
N PRO A 158 -5.59 6.43 6.01
CA PRO A 158 -4.53 5.66 6.62
C PRO A 158 -4.18 4.41 5.79
N PRO A 159 -2.88 4.09 5.62
CA PRO A 159 -2.42 3.06 4.67
C PRO A 159 -2.96 1.66 4.96
N ARG A 160 -3.20 1.34 6.24
CA ARG A 160 -3.82 0.08 6.66
C ARG A 160 -5.19 -0.16 6.02
N ILE A 161 -6.01 0.89 5.89
CA ILE A 161 -7.36 0.80 5.31
C ILE A 161 -7.26 0.67 3.78
N CYS A 162 -6.35 1.41 3.16
CA CYS A 162 -6.12 1.35 1.71
C CYS A 162 -5.74 -0.07 1.25
N GLY A 163 -4.85 -0.74 1.97
CA GLY A 163 -4.43 -2.11 1.66
C GLY A 163 -5.56 -3.13 1.76
N SER A 164 -6.41 -3.03 2.79
CA SER A 164 -7.56 -3.93 2.95
C SER A 164 -8.62 -3.73 1.85
N SER A 165 -8.94 -2.47 1.51
CA SER A 165 -9.93 -2.19 0.48
C SER A 165 -9.43 -2.59 -0.92
N CYS A 166 -8.16 -2.35 -1.23
CA CYS A 166 -7.57 -2.78 -2.50
C CYS A 166 -7.60 -4.30 -2.66
N ARG A 167 -7.29 -5.04 -1.58
CA ARG A 167 -7.37 -6.51 -1.57
C ARG A 167 -8.79 -7.00 -1.84
N PHE A 168 -9.78 -6.35 -1.23
CA PHE A 168 -11.19 -6.68 -1.44
C PHE A 168 -11.61 -6.44 -2.90
N CYS A 169 -11.34 -5.27 -3.46
CA CYS A 169 -11.66 -4.96 -4.87
C CYS A 169 -11.00 -5.94 -5.85
N PHE A 170 -9.73 -6.28 -5.62
CA PHE A 170 -9.02 -7.26 -6.45
C PHE A 170 -9.65 -8.66 -6.38
N TRP A 171 -10.12 -9.06 -5.20
CA TRP A 171 -10.79 -10.34 -5.01
C TRP A 171 -12.11 -10.42 -5.79
N PHE A 172 -12.95 -9.38 -5.73
CA PHE A 172 -14.19 -9.33 -6.53
C PHE A 172 -13.92 -9.32 -8.03
N GLY A 173 -12.94 -8.54 -8.48
CA GLY A 173 -12.55 -8.51 -9.89
C GLY A 173 -12.09 -9.88 -10.40
N SER A 174 -11.23 -10.54 -9.63
CA SER A 174 -10.68 -11.86 -9.96
C SER A 174 -11.77 -12.94 -9.98
N SER A 175 -12.68 -12.96 -9.01
CA SER A 175 -13.77 -13.94 -8.95
C SER A 175 -14.72 -13.89 -10.15
N ASN A 176 -14.89 -12.73 -10.79
CA ASN A 176 -15.77 -12.59 -11.96
C ASN A 176 -15.05 -12.87 -13.30
N THR A 177 -13.81 -12.41 -13.44
CA THR A 177 -13.05 -12.58 -14.69
C THR A 177 -12.39 -13.96 -14.82
N PHE A 178 -12.09 -14.64 -13.71
CA PHE A 178 -11.42 -15.93 -13.78
C PHE A 178 -12.30 -17.04 -14.37
N PRO A 179 -13.55 -17.27 -13.90
CA PRO A 179 -14.40 -18.34 -14.44
C PRO A 179 -14.75 -18.13 -15.91
N SER A 180 -15.09 -16.89 -16.28
CA SER A 180 -15.44 -16.54 -17.66
C SER A 180 -14.29 -16.79 -18.65
N ASN A 181 -13.05 -16.49 -18.26
CA ASN A 181 -11.88 -16.75 -19.09
C ASN A 181 -11.49 -18.23 -19.12
N THR A 182 -11.60 -18.96 -18.00
CA THR A 182 -11.29 -20.41 -17.98
C THR A 182 -12.29 -21.20 -18.81
N ASP A 183 -13.59 -20.93 -18.68
CA ASP A 183 -14.63 -21.65 -19.40
C ASP A 183 -14.51 -21.41 -20.92
N GLY A 184 -14.25 -20.17 -21.34
CA GLY A 184 -14.01 -19.84 -22.73
C GLY A 184 -12.78 -20.53 -23.33
N TYR A 185 -11.69 -20.68 -22.55
CA TYR A 185 -10.49 -21.39 -23.00
C TYR A 185 -10.75 -22.89 -23.17
N PHE A 186 -11.40 -23.53 -22.20
CA PHE A 186 -11.73 -24.94 -22.28
C PHE A 186 -12.70 -25.24 -23.42
N PHE A 187 -13.75 -24.43 -23.60
CA PHE A 187 -14.71 -24.60 -24.69
C PHE A 187 -14.04 -24.55 -26.07
N LYS A 188 -13.09 -23.63 -26.25
CA LYS A 188 -12.30 -23.50 -27.49
C LYS A 188 -11.39 -24.71 -27.76
N ILE A 189 -10.83 -25.34 -26.72
CA ILE A 189 -10.06 -26.58 -26.85
C ILE A 189 -10.96 -27.74 -27.32
N TYR A 190 -12.17 -27.84 -26.77
CA TYR A 190 -13.12 -28.89 -27.14
C TYR A 190 -13.56 -28.75 -28.61
N GLU A 191 -13.81 -27.53 -29.09
CA GLU A 191 -14.19 -27.27 -30.48
C GLU A 191 -13.04 -27.59 -31.47
N GLN A 192 -11.79 -27.25 -31.12
CA GLN A 192 -10.62 -27.55 -31.96
C GLN A 192 -10.26 -29.04 -32.02
N ARG A 193 -10.69 -29.85 -31.05
CA ARG A 193 -10.47 -31.30 -31.03
C ARG A 193 -11.55 -32.10 -31.77
N GLY A 194 -12.49 -31.44 -32.44
CA GLY A 194 -13.46 -32.08 -33.34
C GLY A 194 -14.59 -32.83 -32.65
N CYS A 195 -14.84 -32.59 -31.36
CA CYS A 195 -16.04 -33.09 -30.69
C CYS A 195 -17.26 -32.30 -31.20
N ASP A 196 -18.01 -32.86 -32.15
CA ASP A 196 -19.25 -32.26 -32.68
C ASP A 196 -20.36 -32.33 -31.62
N TYR A 197 -20.64 -31.20 -30.95
CA TYR A 197 -21.66 -31.08 -29.89
C TYR A 197 -23.08 -30.80 -30.42
N ARG A 198 -23.37 -31.03 -31.70
CA ARG A 198 -24.72 -30.78 -32.28
C ARG A 198 -25.89 -31.50 -31.57
N ASN A 199 -25.64 -32.43 -30.64
CA ASN A 199 -26.66 -33.07 -29.82
C ASN A 199 -26.59 -32.80 -28.30
N ALA A 200 -25.67 -31.97 -27.80
CA ALA A 200 -25.69 -31.52 -26.40
C ALA A 200 -26.49 -30.22 -26.31
N GLY A 201 -27.81 -30.37 -26.33
CA GLY A 201 -28.77 -29.29 -26.48
C GLY A 201 -28.61 -28.13 -25.49
N ARG A 202 -28.92 -26.93 -26.02
CA ARG A 202 -29.65 -25.85 -25.33
C ARG A 202 -29.38 -25.74 -23.82
N ALA A 203 -28.21 -25.25 -23.44
CA ALA A 203 -28.08 -24.50 -22.19
C ALA A 203 -28.31 -23.02 -22.51
N HIS A 204 -29.59 -22.61 -22.42
CA HIS A 204 -29.95 -21.22 -22.23
C HIS A 204 -29.28 -20.73 -20.94
N PHE A 205 -28.26 -19.87 -21.05
CA PHE A 205 -27.81 -19.04 -19.94
C PHE A 205 -28.47 -17.67 -20.09
N TYR A 206 -29.62 -17.51 -19.42
CA TYR A 206 -30.09 -16.19 -19.02
C TYR A 206 -29.24 -15.71 -17.84
N PHE A 207 -29.06 -14.39 -17.80
CA PHE A 207 -28.50 -13.61 -16.69
C PHE A 207 -29.11 -13.96 -15.32
#